data_AF-A0A349K712-F1
#
_entry.id   AF-A0A349K712-F1
#
_cell.length_a   1.000
_cell.length_b   1.000
_cell.length_c   1.000
_cell.angle_alpha   90.00
_cell.angle_beta   90.00
_cell.angle_gamma   90.00
#
_symmetry.space_group_name_H-M   'P 1'
#
loop_
_entity.id
_entity.type
_entity.pdbx_description
1 polymer ?
#
loop_
_entity_poly.entity_id
_entity_poly.type
_entity_poly.pdbx_seq_one_letter_code
_entity_poly.pdbx_strand_id
1 'polypeptide(L)'
;MKATVEGEGHFLRDPQTLSLMKTEYLYPTLADRSTQEEWENEGSPDMRQRAEKRAREILNSHYPIYIDDKIDKKVRDTFPIEISRDIIKPTKDRY
;
A
#
# COMPACT_ATOMS: atom_id res chain seq x y z
N MET A 1 -35.68 -2.58 9.72
CA MET A 1 -36.44 -1.97 8.61
C MET A 1 -37.39 -0.86 9.08
N LYS A 2 -38.39 -1.12 9.94
CA LYS A 2 -39.35 -0.08 10.35
C LYS A 2 -38.68 1.14 11.00
N ALA A 3 -37.73 0.92 11.92
CA ALA A 3 -36.96 1.99 12.56
C ALA A 3 -36.00 2.75 11.64
N THR A 4 -35.65 2.20 10.47
CA THR A 4 -34.78 2.90 9.50
C THR A 4 -35.61 3.77 8.55
N VAL A 5 -36.81 3.30 8.18
CA VAL A 5 -37.74 4.01 7.29
C VAL A 5 -38.55 5.06 8.04
N GLU A 6 -38.85 4.82 9.32
CA GLU A 6 -39.66 5.70 10.19
C GLU A 6 -38.85 6.38 11.31
N GLY A 7 -37.54 6.12 11.43
CA GLY A 7 -36.63 6.69 12.45
C GLY A 7 -35.53 7.56 11.83
N GLU A 8 -34.25 7.29 12.12
CA GLU A 8 -33.12 8.15 11.69
C GLU A 8 -32.94 8.28 10.15
N GLY A 9 -33.59 7.44 9.35
CA GLY A 9 -33.56 7.55 7.88
C GLY A 9 -32.32 6.94 7.22
N HIS A 10 -31.39 6.33 7.97
CA HIS A 10 -30.18 5.71 7.42
C HIS A 10 -29.75 4.43 8.15
N PHE A 11 -28.96 3.59 7.48
CA PHE A 11 -28.44 2.33 8.05
C PHE A 11 -27.08 2.48 8.76
N LEU A 12 -26.49 3.68 8.78
CA LEU A 12 -25.12 3.88 9.28
C LEU A 12 -24.88 3.43 10.72
N ARG A 13 -25.93 3.48 11.57
CA ARG A 13 -25.89 3.10 12.98
C ARG A 13 -26.55 1.75 13.25
N ASP A 14 -26.99 1.06 12.20
CA ASP A 14 -27.62 -0.26 12.35
C ASP A 14 -26.56 -1.29 12.79
N PRO A 15 -26.84 -2.13 13.81
CA PRO A 15 -25.89 -3.12 14.30
C PRO A 15 -25.37 -4.06 13.20
N GLN A 16 -26.22 -4.43 12.24
CA GLN A 16 -25.80 -5.27 11.12
C GLN A 16 -24.82 -4.52 10.22
N THR A 17 -25.12 -3.27 9.85
CA THR A 17 -24.20 -2.44 9.06
C THR A 17 -22.84 -2.30 9.75
N LEU A 18 -22.82 -2.00 11.05
CA LEU A 18 -21.58 -1.90 11.82
C LEU A 18 -20.79 -3.22 11.84
N SER A 19 -21.47 -4.36 11.93
CA SER A 19 -20.82 -5.68 11.91
C SER A 19 -20.15 -6.02 10.58
N LEU A 20 -20.70 -5.53 9.46
CA LEU A 20 -20.22 -5.82 8.10
C LEU A 20 -19.25 -4.75 7.57
N MET A 21 -19.26 -3.54 8.15
CA MET A 21 -18.50 -2.38 7.66
C MET A 21 -17.00 -2.65 7.45
N LYS A 22 -16.39 -3.53 8.25
CA LYS A 22 -14.96 -3.84 8.17
C LYS A 22 -14.64 -5.23 7.59
N THR A 23 -15.66 -6.01 7.22
CA THR A 23 -15.47 -7.38 6.70
C THR A 23 -15.84 -7.49 5.23
N GLU A 24 -16.95 -6.86 4.82
CA GLU A 24 -17.49 -7.00 3.46
C GLU A 24 -17.06 -5.89 2.50
N TYR A 25 -16.42 -4.84 3.03
CA TYR A 25 -16.00 -3.69 2.22
C TYR A 25 -14.50 -3.69 2.00
N LEU A 26 -14.09 -3.65 0.73
CA LEU A 26 -12.71 -3.40 0.37
C LEU A 26 -12.39 -1.92 0.57
N TYR A 27 -11.51 -1.63 1.52
CA TYR A 27 -10.88 -0.33 1.65
C TYR A 27 -9.64 -0.30 0.75
N PRO A 28 -9.65 0.49 -0.35
CA PRO A 28 -8.52 0.53 -1.25
C PRO A 28 -7.31 1.13 -0.56
N THR A 29 -6.15 0.51 -0.73
CA THR A 29 -4.89 0.98 -0.12
C THR A 29 -4.26 2.17 -0.85
N LEU A 30 -4.69 2.44 -2.08
CA LEU A 30 -4.10 3.45 -2.96
C LEU A 30 -5.08 4.49 -3.49
N ALA A 31 -6.34 4.09 -3.73
CA ALA A 31 -7.34 5.00 -4.27
C ALA A 31 -7.76 6.04 -3.24
N ASP A 32 -7.84 7.28 -3.68
CA ASP A 32 -8.27 8.40 -2.86
C ASP A 32 -9.79 8.38 -2.65
N ARG A 33 -10.21 8.60 -1.41
CA ARG A 33 -11.60 8.65 -0.97
C ARG A 33 -11.89 9.93 -0.17
N SER A 34 -10.95 10.88 -0.19
CA SER A 34 -11.11 12.20 0.40
C SER A 34 -12.18 13.00 -0.36
N THR A 35 -12.62 14.07 0.26
CA THR A 35 -13.47 15.05 -0.41
C THR A 35 -12.69 15.76 -1.52
N GLN A 36 -13.40 16.36 -2.48
CA GLN A 36 -12.74 17.11 -3.56
C GLN A 36 -11.85 18.23 -3.02
N GLU A 37 -12.28 18.96 -1.98
CA GLU A 37 -11.52 20.04 -1.36
C GLU A 37 -10.21 19.53 -0.75
N GLU A 38 -10.23 18.39 -0.04
CA GLU A 38 -9.02 17.76 0.49
C GLU A 38 -8.07 17.31 -0.62
N TRP A 39 -8.59 16.68 -1.68
CA TRP A 39 -7.79 16.26 -2.83
C TRP A 39 -7.14 17.46 -3.56
N GLU A 40 -7.86 18.58 -3.71
CA GLU A 40 -7.32 19.82 -4.29
C GLU A 40 -6.24 20.44 -3.39
N ASN A 41 -6.46 20.45 -2.07
CA ASN A 41 -5.47 20.91 -1.09
C ASN A 41 -4.21 20.04 -1.05
N GLU A 42 -4.32 18.74 -1.38
CA GLU A 42 -3.18 17.82 -1.55
C GLU A 42 -2.44 18.01 -2.89
N GLY A 43 -2.85 18.97 -3.72
CA GLY A 43 -2.23 19.25 -5.02
C GLY A 43 -2.82 18.45 -6.18
N SER A 44 -4.04 17.93 -6.02
CA SER A 44 -4.79 17.22 -7.05
C SER A 44 -4.06 16.02 -7.68
N PRO A 45 -3.45 15.12 -6.88
CA PRO A 45 -2.65 14.03 -7.42
C PRO A 45 -3.52 13.02 -8.17
N ASP A 46 -3.07 12.61 -9.36
CA ASP A 46 -3.68 11.53 -10.11
C ASP A 46 -3.26 10.14 -9.56
N MET A 47 -3.91 9.10 -10.07
CA MET A 47 -3.64 7.72 -9.63
C MET A 47 -2.21 7.27 -9.95
N ARG A 48 -1.59 7.75 -11.02
CA ARG A 48 -0.21 7.38 -11.38
C ARG A 48 0.78 7.99 -10.42
N GLN A 49 0.60 9.25 -10.05
CA GLN A 49 1.43 9.94 -9.06
C GLN A 49 1.36 9.24 -7.70
N ARG A 50 0.16 8.84 -7.26
CA ARG A 50 0.00 8.05 -6.02
C ARG A 50 0.70 6.68 -6.13
N ALA A 51 0.51 5.96 -7.24
CA ALA A 51 1.15 4.67 -7.47
C ALA A 51 2.68 4.77 -7.48
N GLU A 52 3.22 5.80 -8.14
CA GLU A 52 4.64 6.07 -8.21
C GLU A 52 5.22 6.34 -6.82
N LYS A 53 4.58 7.23 -6.04
CA LYS A 53 4.98 7.50 -4.66
C LYS A 53 5.04 6.22 -3.84
N ARG A 54 3.99 5.39 -3.91
CA ARG A 54 3.93 4.12 -3.16
C ARG A 54 5.01 3.14 -3.61
N ALA A 55 5.29 3.05 -4.91
CA ALA A 55 6.34 2.20 -5.45
C ALA A 55 7.73 2.65 -4.95
N ARG A 56 8.01 3.96 -4.98
CA ARG A 56 9.28 4.53 -4.48
C ARG A 56 9.47 4.25 -2.98
N GLU A 57 8.42 4.43 -2.17
CA GLU A 57 8.44 4.08 -0.75
C GLU A 57 8.82 2.60 -0.52
N ILE A 58 8.21 1.67 -1.25
CA ILE A 58 8.51 0.24 -1.14
C ILE A 58 9.96 -0.04 -1.55
N LEU A 59 10.40 0.52 -2.68
CA LEU A 59 11.75 0.32 -3.21
C LEU A 59 12.85 0.92 -2.34
N ASN A 60 12.53 1.93 -1.52
CA ASN A 60 13.45 2.56 -0.56
C ASN A 60 13.45 1.88 0.83
N SER A 61 12.43 1.09 1.17
CA SER A 61 12.27 0.58 2.55
C SER A 61 12.19 -0.94 2.70
N HIS A 62 11.89 -1.68 1.64
CA HIS A 62 11.61 -3.12 1.74
C HIS A 62 12.73 -3.98 1.12
N TYR A 63 13.65 -4.44 1.98
CA TYR A 63 14.79 -5.30 1.61
C TYR A 63 14.77 -6.67 2.33
N PRO A 64 13.79 -7.54 2.04
CA PRO A 64 13.71 -8.86 2.63
C PRO A 64 14.90 -9.75 2.20
N ILE A 65 15.38 -10.57 3.13
CA ILE A 65 16.44 -11.55 2.87
C ILE A 65 15.77 -12.91 2.67
N TYR A 66 15.66 -13.35 1.41
CA TYR A 66 15.02 -14.63 1.05
C TYR A 66 16.02 -15.78 0.86
N ILE A 67 17.29 -15.46 0.59
CA ILE A 67 18.35 -16.42 0.29
C ILE A 67 19.39 -16.33 1.40
N ASP A 68 19.75 -17.48 1.97
CA ASP A 68 20.83 -17.55 2.96
C ASP A 68 22.17 -17.08 2.36
N ASP A 69 22.97 -16.39 3.17
CA ASP A 69 24.22 -15.78 2.73
C ASP A 69 25.22 -16.79 2.11
N LYS A 70 25.23 -18.03 2.62
CA LYS A 70 26.11 -19.09 2.09
C LYS A 70 25.64 -19.54 0.70
N ILE A 71 24.33 -19.59 0.48
CA ILE A 71 23.74 -19.98 -0.80
C ILE A 71 23.96 -18.85 -1.82
N ASP A 72 23.70 -17.60 -1.45
CA ASP A 72 23.95 -16.43 -2.31
C ASP A 72 25.42 -16.37 -2.75
N LYS A 73 26.37 -16.61 -1.82
CA LYS A 73 27.79 -16.69 -2.15
C LYS A 73 28.09 -17.77 -3.17
N LYS A 74 27.60 -19.00 -2.96
CA LYS A 74 27.81 -20.13 -3.89
C LYS A 74 27.27 -19.83 -5.29
N VAL A 75 26.10 -19.19 -5.38
CA VAL A 75 25.48 -18.81 -6.66
C VAL A 75 26.35 -17.76 -7.38
N ARG A 76 26.81 -16.73 -6.67
CA ARG A 76 27.69 -15.69 -7.22
C ARG A 76 29.06 -16.19 -7.63
N ASP A 77 29.59 -17.22 -6.96
CA ASP A 77 30.84 -17.88 -7.36
C ASP A 77 30.64 -18.74 -8.65
N THR A 78 29.40 -19.17 -8.93
CA THR A 78 29.07 -20.06 -10.06
C THR A 78 28.70 -19.29 -11.33
N PHE A 79 28.05 -18.13 -11.18
CA PHE A 79 27.53 -17.33 -12.29
C PHE A 79 28.13 -15.92 -12.28
N PRO A 80 28.36 -15.29 -13.44
CA PRO A 80 28.89 -13.92 -13.53
C PRO A 80 27.82 -12.89 -13.12
N ILE A 81 27.57 -12.76 -11.82
CA ILE A 81 26.60 -11.81 -11.27
C ILE A 81 27.30 -10.47 -11.05
N GLU A 82 27.06 -9.53 -11.96
CA GLU A 82 27.62 -8.17 -11.91
C GLU A 82 26.90 -7.23 -10.90
N ILE A 83 25.78 -7.69 -10.32
CA ILE A 83 25.00 -6.88 -9.38
C ILE A 83 25.61 -7.00 -7.99
N SER A 84 26.15 -5.91 -7.46
CA SER A 84 26.72 -5.86 -6.11
C SER A 84 25.66 -5.87 -5.00
N ARG A 85 26.07 -6.27 -3.79
CA ARG A 85 25.15 -6.42 -2.64
C ARG A 85 24.61 -5.08 -2.11
N ASP A 86 25.41 -4.02 -2.23
CA ASP A 86 25.01 -2.64 -1.91
C ASP A 86 23.91 -2.14 -2.84
N ILE A 87 23.81 -2.64 -4.08
CA ILE A 87 22.65 -2.33 -4.92
C ILE A 87 21.41 -2.99 -4.31
N ILE A 88 21.49 -4.26 -3.89
CA ILE A 88 20.34 -5.00 -3.34
C ILE A 88 19.82 -4.38 -2.05
N LYS A 89 20.73 -3.96 -1.16
CA LYS A 89 20.43 -3.23 0.07
C LYS A 89 21.20 -1.89 0.08
N PRO A 90 20.65 -0.84 -0.53
CA PRO A 90 21.31 0.44 -0.64
C PRO A 90 21.45 1.11 0.73
N THR A 91 22.52 1.89 0.87
CA THR A 91 22.82 2.66 2.08
C THR A 91 22.13 4.02 2.10
N LYS A 92 21.49 4.40 0.99
CA LYS A 92 20.73 5.64 0.79
C LYS A 92 19.50 5.36 -0.07
N ASP A 93 18.51 6.25 0.01
CA ASP A 93 17.32 6.20 -0.83
C ASP A 93 17.70 6.25 -2.31
N ARG A 94 17.03 5.43 -3.13
CA ARG A 94 17.28 5.35 -4.58
C ARG A 94 16.56 6.44 -5.36
N TYR A 95 15.55 7.05 -4.75
CA TYR A 95 14.53 7.89 -5.37
C TYR A 95 14.09 8.99 -4.42
#